data_AF-A0A430QX41-F1
#
_entry.id   AF-A0A430QX41-F1
#
_cell.length_a   1.000
_cell.length_b   1.000
_cell.length_c   1.000
_cell.angle_alpha   90.00
_cell.angle_beta   90.00
_cell.angle_gamma   90.00
#
_symmetry.space_group_name_H-M   'P 1'
#
loop_
_entity.id
_entity.type
_entity.pdbx_description
1 polymer ?
#
loop_
_entity_poly.entity_id
_entity_poly.type
_entity_poly.pdbx_seq_one_letter_code
_entity_poly.pdbx_strand_id
1 'polypeptide(L)' 'MKRLWYVRYRENGYSRVKTFAHREAAAQEAQRIADATGRPVELGMRSTGYREGIRYTVYPRRES' A
#
# COMPACT_ATOMS: atom_id res chain seq x y z
N MET A 1 -18.65 8.47 7.26
CA MET A 1 -17.25 8.06 7.51
C MET A 1 -16.61 7.68 6.18
N LYS A 2 -15.51 8.32 5.76
CA LYS A 2 -14.81 7.97 4.51
C LYS A 2 -13.66 7.00 4.83
N ARG A 3 -13.69 5.81 4.24
CA ARG A 3 -12.62 4.79 4.32
C ARG A 3 -11.67 5.00 3.15
N LEU A 4 -10.39 5.24 3.40
CA LEU A 4 -9.38 5.37 2.35
C LEU A 4 -8.31 4.29 2.52
N TRP A 5 -7.98 3.64 1.40
CA TRP A 5 -6.85 2.73 1.33
C TRP A 5 -5.60 3.52 0.97
N TYR A 6 -4.46 3.15 1.51
CA TYR A 6 -3.19 3.77 1.19
C TYR A 6 -2.12 2.71 0.94
N VAL A 7 -1.21 3.04 0.04
CA VAL A 7 -0.02 2.26 -0.31
C VAL A 7 1.19 3.12 -0.01
N ARG A 8 2.06 2.67 0.88
CA ARG A 8 3.30 3.35 1.27
C ARG A 8 4.50 2.54 0.86
N TYR A 9 5.45 3.19 0.18
CA TYR A 9 6.65 2.55 -0.35
C TYR A 9 7.85 3.49 -0.30
N ARG A 10 9.05 2.93 -0.48
CA ARG A 10 10.31 3.67 -0.54
C ARG A 10 10.72 3.85 -2.00
N GLU A 11 10.95 5.09 -2.42
CA GLU A 11 11.37 5.45 -3.77
C GLU A 11 12.49 6.49 -3.65
N ASN A 12 13.67 6.20 -4.19
CA ASN A 12 14.84 7.10 -4.19
C ASN A 12 15.20 7.69 -2.80
N GLY A 13 15.06 6.88 -1.74
CA GLY A 13 15.33 7.29 -0.35
C GLY A 13 14.13 7.93 0.38
N TYR A 14 13.08 8.33 -0.35
CA TYR A 14 11.91 9.00 0.20
C TYR A 14 10.74 8.03 0.41
N SER A 15 9.90 8.32 1.42
CA SER A 15 8.64 7.61 1.64
C SER A 15 7.54 8.24 0.80
N ARG A 16 7.00 7.48 -0.14
CA ARG A 16 5.84 7.86 -0.97
C ARG A 16 4.59 7.20 -0.44
N VAL A 17 3.45 7.89 -0.55
CA VAL A 17 2.13 7.36 -0.20
C VAL A 17 1.16 7.66 -1.33
N LYS A 18 0.46 6.63 -1.80
CA LYS A 18 -0.68 6.74 -2.75
C LYS A 18 -1.96 6.34 -2.04
N THR A 19 -3.07 7.01 -2.32
CA THR A 19 -4.38 6.72 -1.70
C THR A 19 -5.41 6.30 -2.72
N PHE A 20 -6.30 5.39 -2.33
CA PHE A 20 -7.31 4.78 -3.18
C PHE A 20 -8.66 4.72 -2.45
N ALA A 21 -9.74 4.84 -3.20
CA ALA A 21 -11.10 4.66 -2.67
C ALA A 21 -11.40 3.17 -2.37
N HIS A 22 -10.84 2.25 -3.17
CA HIS A 22 -11.13 0.82 -3.10
C HIS A 22 -9.90 0.00 -2.71
N ARG A 23 -10.13 -1.09 -1.95
CA ARG A 23 -9.08 -2.02 -1.51
C ARG A 23 -8.36 -2.67 -2.68
N GLU A 24 -9.10 -3.11 -3.69
CA GLU A 24 -8.56 -3.88 -4.80
C GLU A 24 -7.58 -3.05 -5.63
N ALA A 25 -7.93 -1.79 -5.92
CA ALA A 25 -7.03 -0.86 -6.60
C ALA A 25 -5.74 -0.62 -5.80
N ALA A 26 -5.86 -0.47 -4.47
CA ALA A 26 -4.70 -0.32 -3.60
C ALA A 26 -3.83 -1.59 -3.55
N ALA A 27 -4.44 -2.77 -3.52
CA ALA A 27 -3.73 -4.04 -3.49
C ALA A 27 -3.00 -4.32 -4.81
N GLN A 28 -3.64 -4.06 -5.96
CA GLN A 28 -3.02 -4.19 -7.27
C GLN A 28 -1.82 -3.23 -7.40
N GLU A 29 -1.97 -1.97 -6.99
CA GLU A 29 -0.86 -1.02 -7.04
C GLU A 29 0.25 -1.38 -6.05
N ALA A 30 -0.08 -1.83 -4.83
CA ALA A 30 0.91 -2.27 -3.86
C ALA A 30 1.74 -3.43 -4.40
N GLN A 31 1.09 -4.40 -5.05
CA GLN A 31 1.79 -5.51 -5.68
C GLN A 31 2.65 -5.06 -6.85
N ARG A 32 2.13 -4.21 -7.73
CA ARG A 32 2.88 -3.66 -8.86
C ARG A 32 4.14 -2.91 -8.39
N ILE A 33 4.04 -2.12 -7.33
CA ILE A 33 5.18 -1.38 -6.77
C ILE A 33 6.16 -2.34 -6.09
N ALA A 34 5.66 -3.32 -5.33
CA ALA A 34 6.52 -4.31 -4.69
C ALA A 34 7.35 -5.06 -5.73
N ASP A 35 6.69 -5.55 -6.79
CA ASP A 35 7.32 -6.25 -7.91
C ASP A 35 8.33 -5.35 -8.64
N ALA A 36 7.95 -4.10 -8.95
CA ALA A 36 8.83 -3.16 -9.68
C ALA A 36 10.05 -2.68 -8.86
N THR A 37 9.90 -2.53 -7.54
CA THR A 37 10.99 -2.04 -6.67
C THR A 37 11.81 -3.17 -6.05
N GLY A 38 11.34 -4.42 -6.15
CA GLY A 38 11.91 -5.58 -5.45
C GLY A 38 11.87 -5.42 -3.92
N ARG A 39 11.05 -4.52 -3.40
CA ARG A 39 11.02 -4.13 -1.98
C ARG A 39 9.64 -4.31 -1.38
N PRO A 40 9.53 -4.62 -0.08
CA PRO A 40 8.24 -4.69 0.59
C PRO A 40 7.51 -3.34 0.57
N VAL A 41 6.20 -3.39 0.37
CA VAL A 41 5.31 -2.23 0.32
C VAL A 41 4.26 -2.36 1.42
N GLU A 42 3.96 -1.27 2.12
CA GLU A 42 2.90 -1.23 3.13
C GLU A 42 1.57 -0.89 2.47
N LEU A 43 0.57 -1.73 2.64
CA LEU A 43 -0.82 -1.48 2.25
C LEU A 43 -1.65 -1.33 3.52
N GLY A 44 -2.37 -0.24 3.67
CA GLY A 44 -3.25 -0.08 4.82
C GLY A 44 -4.55 0.64 4.50
N MET A 45 -5.43 0.67 5.49
CA MET A 45 -6.69 1.40 5.43
C MET A 45 -6.75 2.37 6.61
N ARG A 46 -7.01 3.64 6.32
CA ARG A 46 -7.23 4.67 7.33
C ARG A 46 -8.64 5.24 7.16
N SER A 47 -9.40 5.18 8.24
CA SER A 47 -10.68 5.89 8.34
C SER A 47 -10.44 7.19 9.08
N THR A 48 -10.88 8.32 8.51
CA THR A 48 -10.91 9.60 9.23
C THR A 48 -11.87 9.47 10.41
N GLY A 49 -11.33 9.36 11.63
CA GLY A 49 -12.08 9.18 12.87
C GLY A 49 -11.72 7.94 13.72
N TYR A 50 -10.86 7.03 13.23
CA TYR A 50 -10.39 5.87 14.00
C TYR A 50 -8.85 5.82 14.11
N ARG A 51 -8.35 5.48 15.32
CA ARG A 51 -6.91 5.41 15.63
C ARG A 51 -6.27 4.10 15.13
N GLU A 52 -7.06 3.02 15.03
CA GLU A 52 -6.65 1.73 14.50
C GLU A 52 -7.12 1.56 13.06
N GLY A 53 -6.15 1.38 12.16
CA GLY A 53 -6.37 1.06 10.76
C GLY A 53 -5.74 -0.29 10.43
N ILE A 54 -6.26 -0.96 9.41
CA ILE A 54 -5.72 -2.25 8.96
C ILE A 54 -4.39 -2.00 8.23
N ARG A 55 -3.38 -2.84 8.45
CA ARG A 55 -2.08 -2.78 7.75
C ARG A 55 -1.66 -4.16 7.29
N TYR A 56 -1.08 -4.21 6.10
CA TYR A 56 -0.55 -5.40 5.44
C TYR A 56 0.82 -5.04 4.85
N THR A 57 1.75 -5.99 4.90
CA THR A 57 3.01 -5.90 4.15
C THR A 57 2.88 -6.75 2.91
N VAL A 58 3.00 -6.11 1.74
CA VAL A 58 2.99 -6.77 0.44
C VAL A 58 4.45 -7.02 0.04
N TYR A 59 4.78 -8.29 -0.19
CA TYR A 59 6.11 -8.69 -0.65
C TYR A 59 6.13 -8.83 -2.17
N PRO A 60 7.28 -8.56 -2.83
CA PRO A 60 7.43 -8.82 -4.25
C PRO A 60 7.19 -10.30 -4.55
N ARG A 61 6.40 -10.57 -5.58
CA ARG A 61 6.24 -11.94 -6.10
C ARG A 61 7.46 -12.23 -6.98
N ARG A 62 8.19 -13.29 -6.66
CA ARG A 62 9.17 -13.86 -7.58
C ARG A 62 8.39 -14.72 -8.56
N GLU A 63 8.25 -14.28 -9.82
CA GLU A 63 7.82 -15.19 -10.88
C GLU A 63 8.85 -16.32 -10.96
N SER A 64 8.37 -17.55 -10.76
CA SER A 64 9.14 -18.79 -10.88
C SER A 64 8.93 -19.41 -12.25
#